data_AF-A0A1G7UJT2-F1
#
_entry.id   AF-A0A1G7UJT2-F1
#
_cell.length_a   1.000
_cell.length_b   1.000
_cell.length_c   1.000
_cell.angle_alpha   90.00
_cell.angle_beta   90.00
_cell.angle_gamma   90.00
#
_symmetry.space_group_name_H-M   'P 1'
#
loop_
_entity.id
_entity.type
_entity.pdbx_description
1 polymer ?
#
loop_
_entity_poly.entity_id
_entity_poly.type
_entity_poly.pdbx_seq_one_letter_code
_entity_poly.pdbx_strand_id
1 'polypeptide(L)'
;MITITVGDNSLKAEGHANYDLPGKDIVCSAVSTLMQTLELRGEATKAKGYMFVHTDDKEALQLCLDGLKMIERNFPVYVEVIT
;
A
#
# COMPACT_ATOMS: atom_id res chain seq x y z
N MET A 1 7.08 9.53 4.62
CA MET A 1 6.11 8.63 5.25
C MET A 1 5.23 8.09 4.14
N ILE A 2 4.93 6.81 4.16
CA ILE A 2 3.92 6.18 3.31
C ILE A 2 2.67 6.03 4.16
N THR A 3 1.54 6.50 3.66
CA THR A 3 0.26 6.40 4.37
C THR A 3 -0.64 5.43 3.61
N ILE A 4 -1.15 4.44 4.33
CA ILE A 4 -2.16 3.51 3.84
C ILE A 4 -3.50 3.90 4.47
N THR A 5 -4.52 4.18 3.67
CA THR A 5 -5.90 4.39 4.16
C THR A 5 -6.76 3.20 3.75
N VAL A 6 -7.48 2.63 4.71
CA VAL A 6 -8.43 1.54 4.49
C VAL A 6 -9.83 2.11 4.28
N GLY A 7 -10.52 1.66 3.23
CA GLY A 7 -11.94 1.87 3.02
C GLY A 7 -12.68 0.53 2.93
N ASP A 8 -14.02 0.56 2.83
CA ASP A 8 -14.86 -0.65 2.88
C ASP A 8 -14.41 -1.78 1.93
N ASN A 9 -14.09 -1.42 0.69
CA ASN A 9 -13.65 -2.31 -0.40
C ASN A 9 -12.39 -1.75 -1.07
N SER A 10 -11.56 -1.00 -0.35
CA SER A 10 -10.44 -0.30 -0.98
C SER A 10 -9.24 -0.09 -0.08
N LEU A 11 -8.08 0.02 -0.72
CA LEU A 11 -6.85 0.49 -0.12
C LEU A 11 -6.30 1.67 -0.93
N LYS A 12 -5.87 2.71 -0.21
CA LYS A 12 -5.19 3.86 -0.79
C LYS A 12 -3.78 3.94 -0.21
N ALA A 13 -2.76 4.07 -1.06
CA ALA A 13 -1.38 4.26 -0.69
C ALA A 13 -0.84 5.60 -1.22
N GLU A 14 -0.36 6.44 -0.32
CA GLU A 14 0.23 7.76 -0.62
C GLU A 14 1.68 7.82 -0.16
N GLY A 15 2.55 8.47 -0.94
CA GLY A 15 3.98 8.63 -0.62
C GLY A 15 4.89 7.46 -1.01
N HIS A 16 4.36 6.40 -1.66
CA HIS A 16 5.09 5.17 -1.99
C HIS A 16 6.06 5.28 -3.20
N ALA A 17 6.14 6.43 -3.86
CA ALA A 17 7.04 6.67 -5.01
C ALA A 17 7.69 8.07 -4.98
N ASN A 18 7.83 8.64 -3.79
CA ASN A 18 8.63 9.84 -3.58
C ASN A 18 10.09 9.39 -3.43
N TYR A 19 10.86 9.44 -4.51
CA TYR A 19 12.31 9.17 -4.54
C TYR A 19 12.99 9.66 -3.25
N ASP A 20 13.47 8.72 -2.43
CA ASP A 20 13.99 9.02 -1.09
C ASP A 20 15.35 8.35 -0.87
N LEU A 21 15.94 8.59 0.30
CA LEU A 21 17.28 8.12 0.66
C LEU A 21 17.42 6.58 0.53
N PRO A 22 18.62 6.07 0.17
CA PRO A 22 18.91 4.64 0.09
C PRO A 22 18.47 3.87 1.35
N GLY A 23 17.77 2.75 1.16
CA GLY A 23 17.18 1.93 2.24
C GLY A 23 15.68 2.17 2.45
N LYS A 24 15.17 3.38 2.17
CA LYS A 24 13.73 3.67 2.15
C LYS A 24 13.06 3.16 0.88
N ASP A 25 13.81 3.05 -0.21
CA ASP A 25 13.38 2.46 -1.48
C ASP A 25 12.91 1.00 -1.34
N ILE A 26 13.45 0.24 -0.37
CA ILE A 26 13.01 -1.14 -0.10
C ILE A 26 11.57 -1.14 0.42
N VAL A 27 11.23 -0.23 1.33
CA VAL A 27 9.88 -0.11 1.90
C VAL A 27 8.89 0.38 0.83
N CYS A 28 9.28 1.39 0.04
CA CYS A 28 8.50 1.86 -1.11
C CYS A 28 8.20 0.71 -2.10
N SER A 29 9.22 -0.10 -2.42
CA SER A 29 9.08 -1.24 -3.32
C SER A 29 8.13 -2.30 -2.75
N ALA A 30 8.26 -2.66 -1.48
CA ALA A 30 7.38 -3.63 -0.82
C ALA A 30 5.91 -3.19 -0.83
N VAL A 31 5.62 -1.93 -0.50
CA VAL A 31 4.26 -1.36 -0.57
C VAL A 31 3.75 -1.36 -2.02
N SER A 32 4.59 -0.92 -2.97
CA SER A 32 4.24 -0.86 -4.39
C SER A 32 3.88 -2.25 -4.94
N THR A 33 4.66 -3.27 -4.58
CA THR A 33 4.43 -4.66 -5.01
C THR A 33 3.11 -5.20 -4.46
N LEU A 34 2.81 -4.99 -3.17
CA LEU A 34 1.55 -5.44 -2.59
C LEU A 34 0.34 -4.76 -3.25
N MET A 35 0.39 -3.44 -3.40
CA MET A 35 -0.71 -2.68 -4.01
C MET A 35 -0.90 -3.02 -5.51
N GLN A 36 0.19 -3.21 -6.26
CA GLN A 36 0.13 -3.69 -7.66
C GLN A 36 -0.38 -5.13 -7.76
N THR A 37 -0.11 -5.98 -6.77
CA THR A 37 -0.67 -7.34 -6.75
C THR A 37 -2.18 -7.30 -6.51
N LEU A 38 -2.66 -6.40 -5.64
CA LEU A 38 -4.08 -6.19 -5.41
C LEU A 38 -4.80 -5.65 -6.65
N GLU A 39 -4.13 -4.83 -7.47
CA GLU A 39 -4.66 -4.36 -8.77
C GLU A 39 -5.05 -5.53 -9.69
N LEU A 40 -4.40 -6.71 -9.58
CA LEU A 40 -4.79 -7.90 -10.36
C LEU A 40 -6.19 -8.44 -10.01
N ARG A 41 -6.76 -7.97 -8.90
CA ARG A 41 -8.05 -8.41 -8.35
C ARG A 41 -9.09 -7.29 -8.34
N GLY A 42 -8.81 -6.12 -8.93
CA GLY A 42 -9.71 -4.97 -8.84
C GLY A 42 -9.39 -3.86 -9.83
N GLU A 43 -9.93 -2.67 -9.56
CA GLU A 43 -9.70 -1.48 -10.36
C GLU A 43 -8.74 -0.54 -9.62
N ALA A 44 -7.73 -0.04 -10.34
CA ALA A 44 -6.70 0.82 -9.75
C ALA A 44 -6.65 2.20 -10.44
N THR A 45 -6.58 3.26 -9.62
CA THR A 45 -6.23 4.61 -10.05
C THR A 45 -4.81 4.92 -9.58
N LYS A 46 -3.95 5.36 -10.50
CA LYS A 46 -2.52 5.57 -10.27
C LYS A 46 -2.07 6.99 -10.63
N ALA A 47 -1.24 7.57 -9.77
CA ALA A 47 -0.48 8.78 -10.05
C ALA A 47 0.87 8.72 -9.33
N LYS A 48 1.76 9.70 -9.54
CA LYS A 48 3.08 9.69 -8.90
C LYS A 48 2.94 9.68 -7.37
N GLY A 49 3.41 8.61 -6.73
CA GLY A 49 3.33 8.42 -5.28
C GLY A 49 1.92 8.17 -4.76
N TYR A 50 0.95 7.88 -5.63
CA TYR A 50 -0.45 7.64 -5.28
C TYR A 50 -0.98 6.40 -5.99
N MET A 51 -1.63 5.52 -5.22
CA MET A 51 -2.32 4.36 -5.76
C MET A 51 -3.57 4.10 -4.93
N PHE A 52 -4.72 4.04 -5.59
CA PHE A 52 -5.98 3.63 -4.99
C PHE A 52 -6.44 2.36 -5.70
N VAL A 53 -6.78 1.33 -4.94
CA VAL A 53 -7.30 0.07 -5.47
C VAL A 53 -8.63 -0.22 -4.82
N HIS A 54 -9.65 -0.44 -5.63
CA HIS A 54 -10.96 -0.92 -5.22
C HIS A 54 -11.16 -2.35 -5.70
N THR A 55 -11.66 -3.23 -4.83
CA THR A 55 -11.97 -4.61 -5.18
C THR A 55 -13.07 -5.18 -4.30
N ASP A 56 -13.93 -6.01 -4.90
CA ASP A 56 -14.92 -6.83 -4.18
C ASP A 56 -14.33 -8.16 -3.67
N ASP A 57 -13.09 -8.49 -4.06
CA ASP A 57 -12.35 -9.65 -3.54
C ASP A 57 -11.84 -9.37 -2.12
N LYS A 58 -12.69 -9.68 -1.14
CA LYS A 58 -12.42 -9.47 0.28
C LYS A 58 -11.20 -10.22 0.79
N GLU A 59 -10.93 -11.41 0.26
CA GLU A 59 -9.77 -12.21 0.68
C GLU A 59 -8.47 -11.57 0.19
N ALA A 60 -8.43 -11.15 -1.08
CA ALA A 60 -7.27 -10.43 -1.63
C ALA A 60 -7.02 -9.10 -0.90
N LEU A 61 -8.09 -8.34 -0.62
CA LEU A 61 -8.02 -7.09 0.12
C LEU A 61 -7.44 -7.30 1.52
N GLN A 62 -7.94 -8.30 2.25
CA GLN A 62 -7.48 -8.60 3.61
C GLN A 62 -6.02 -9.09 3.61
N LEU A 63 -5.64 -9.96 2.67
CA LEU A 63 -4.26 -10.44 2.57
C LEU A 63 -3.28 -9.29 2.27
N CYS A 64 -3.67 -8.37 1.38
CA CYS A 64 -2.88 -7.18 1.09
C CYS A 64 -2.76 -6.28 2.33
N LEU A 65 -3.86 -6.04 3.05
CA LEU A 65 -3.88 -5.26 4.29
C LEU A 65 -2.99 -5.86 5.38
N ASP A 66 -3.02 -7.19 5.56
CA ASP A 66 -2.18 -7.89 6.54
C ASP A 66 -0.69 -7.74 6.21
N GLY A 67 -0.34 -7.81 4.92
CA GLY A 67 1.00 -7.52 4.43
C GLY A 67 1.44 -6.09 4.72
N LEU A 68 0.57 -5.10 4.49
CA LEU A 68 0.87 -3.68 4.78
C LEU A 68 1.04 -3.43 6.29
N LYS A 69 0.19 -4.02 7.14
CA LYS A 69 0.33 -3.98 8.62
C LYS A 69 1.60 -4.68 9.10
N MET A 70 2.06 -5.72 8.40
CA MET A 70 3.36 -6.34 8.70
C MET A 70 4.52 -5.37 8.38
N ILE A 71 4.45 -4.65 7.26
CA ILE A 71 5.46 -3.64 6.91
C ILE A 71 5.47 -2.52 7.95
N GLU A 72 4.31 -1.96 8.33
CA GLU A 72 4.19 -0.94 9.38
C GLU A 72 4.84 -1.39 10.69
N ARG A 73 4.53 -2.59 11.17
CA ARG A 73 5.11 -3.12 12.43
C ARG A 73 6.64 -3.20 12.40
N ASN A 74 7.21 -3.58 11.26
CA ASN A 74 8.67 -3.71 11.10
C ASN A 74 9.35 -2.37 10.79
N PHE A 75 8.63 -1.43 10.19
CA PHE A 75 9.14 -0.16 9.68
C PHE A 75 8.22 1.04 10.03
N PRO A 76 7.89 1.27 11.32
CA PRO A 76 6.84 2.19 11.73
C PRO A 76 7.17 3.68 11.49
N VAL A 77 8.44 4.00 11.26
CA VAL A 77 8.87 5.37 10.89
C VAL A 77 8.60 5.67 9.41
N TYR A 78 8.34 4.64 8.60
CA TYR A 78 8.19 4.76 7.15
C TYR A 78 6.78 4.48 6.65
N VAL A 79 5.98 3.69 7.36
CA VAL A 79 4.61 3.33 6.98
C VAL A 79 3.66 3.53 8.14
N GLU A 80 2.49 4.07 7.85
CA GLU A 80 1.36 4.21 8.77
C GLU A 80 0.08 3.70 8.10
N VAL A 81 -0.67 2.82 8.78
CA VAL A 81 -1.95 2.28 8.34
C VAL A 81 -3.10 2.91 9.14
N ILE A 82 -3.95 3.64 8.43
CA ILE A 82 -5.11 4.34 8.97
C ILE A 82 -6.36 3.55 8.58
N THR A 83 -7.05 3.02 9.60
CA THR A 83 -8.29 2.25 9.46
C THR A 83 -9.52 3.06 9.82
#